data_AF-A0A352XTB9-F1
#
_entry.id   AF-A0A352XTB9-F1
#
_cell.length_a   1.000
_cell.length_b   1.000
_cell.length_c   1.000
_cell.angle_alpha   90.00
_cell.angle_beta   90.00
_cell.angle_gamma   90.00
#
_symmetry.space_group_name_H-M   'P 1'
#
loop_
_entity.id
_entity.type
_entity.pdbx_description
1 polymer ?
#
loop_
_entity_poly.entity_id
_entity_poly.type
_entity_poly.pdbx_seq_one_letter_code
_entity_poly.pdbx_strand_id
1 'polypeptide(L)'
;MIHITITRRTMLIGVLVVALLLTATVFAHPLGANSNAQQIRKQTFQPKNLQQLIQSHQLASTVQVLSSQPPSVIVQFPLFPSGIKKTFPNASGVVTIVQGNPAISLFDTVTVDVTHMPPDTTFTIFFIELASKPFGHVEYVADLHTQDNGDGDATFQAITFGAFAADARNPGTSQDQSGLASGTQLEHLGMWFSSLQDAQRILNDTTLKGTPFDGGNPPLHAGPQAMTDGQTDPVF
;
A
#
# COMPACT_ATOMS: atom_id res chain seq x y z
N MET A 1 61.07 -26.29 -40.57
CA MET A 1 60.76 -26.19 -39.13
C MET A 1 60.37 -24.74 -38.87
N ILE A 2 59.06 -24.44 -38.80
CA ILE A 2 58.54 -23.06 -38.76
C ILE A 2 58.31 -22.67 -37.29
N HIS A 3 59.06 -21.70 -36.80
CA HIS A 3 58.84 -21.08 -35.49
C HIS A 3 57.82 -19.95 -35.62
N ILE A 4 56.67 -20.11 -34.94
CA ILE A 4 55.68 -19.04 -34.78
C ILE A 4 55.96 -18.32 -33.47
N THR A 5 56.33 -17.04 -33.55
CA THR A 5 56.59 -16.19 -32.38
C THR A 5 55.30 -15.45 -32.01
N ILE A 6 54.64 -15.88 -30.94
CA ILE A 6 53.43 -15.25 -30.40
C ILE A 6 53.85 -14.06 -29.53
N THR A 7 53.49 -12.84 -29.93
CA THR A 7 53.82 -11.61 -29.20
C THR A 7 52.82 -11.35 -28.07
N ARG A 8 53.29 -10.76 -26.96
CA ARG A 8 52.51 -10.48 -25.73
C ARG A 8 51.16 -9.78 -25.93
N ARG A 9 50.93 -9.08 -27.06
CA ARG A 9 49.67 -8.40 -27.37
C ARG A 9 48.53 -9.37 -27.76
N THR A 10 48.82 -10.53 -28.34
CA THR A 10 47.77 -11.53 -28.65
C THR A 10 47.35 -12.32 -27.41
N MET A 11 48.20 -12.41 -26.39
CA MET A 11 47.84 -13.03 -25.10
C MET A 11 46.84 -12.18 -24.30
N LEU A 12 46.97 -10.84 -24.34
CA LEU A 12 46.06 -9.92 -23.63
C LEU A 12 44.65 -9.90 -24.24
N ILE A 13 44.53 -10.03 -25.56
CA ILE A 13 43.21 -10.11 -26.24
C ILE A 13 42.54 -11.45 -25.93
N GLY A 14 43.30 -12.56 -25.86
CA GLY A 14 42.76 -13.88 -25.50
C GLY A 14 42.19 -13.93 -24.08
N VAL A 15 42.85 -13.29 -23.11
CA VAL A 15 42.38 -13.26 -21.70
C VAL A 15 41.13 -12.40 -21.55
N LEU A 16 41.00 -11.29 -22.30
CA LEU A 16 39.83 -10.42 -22.24
C LEU A 16 38.57 -11.06 -22.85
N VAL A 17 38.72 -11.88 -23.90
CA VAL A 17 37.59 -12.60 -24.51
C VAL A 17 37.11 -13.77 -23.63
N VAL A 18 38.01 -14.45 -22.91
CA VAL A 18 37.62 -15.51 -21.95
C VAL A 18 36.96 -14.92 -20.71
N ALA A 19 37.39 -13.74 -20.23
CA ALA A 19 36.74 -13.05 -19.11
C ALA A 19 35.32 -12.54 -19.44
N LEU A 20 35.08 -12.14 -20.70
CA LEU A 20 33.75 -11.71 -21.17
C LEU A 20 32.79 -12.87 -21.44
N LEU A 21 33.30 -14.08 -21.71
CA LEU A 21 32.47 -15.28 -21.90
C LEU A 21 32.09 -15.98 -20.58
N LEU A 22 32.77 -15.67 -19.48
CA LEU A 22 32.50 -16.25 -18.15
C LEU A 22 31.48 -15.45 -17.30
N THR A 23 31.06 -14.27 -17.73
CA THR A 23 30.07 -13.45 -17.00
C THR A 23 28.61 -13.67 -17.45
N ALA A 24 28.36 -14.55 -18.43
CA ALA A 24 27.03 -14.72 -19.02
C ALA A 24 26.18 -15.87 -18.42
N THR A 25 26.63 -16.59 -17.39
CA THR A 25 25.96 -17.83 -16.94
C THR A 25 25.71 -17.98 -15.44
N VAL A 26 25.53 -16.89 -14.69
CA VAL A 26 25.06 -16.97 -13.29
C VAL A 26 24.06 -15.87 -12.96
N PHE A 27 22.81 -16.03 -13.41
CA PHE A 27 21.58 -15.65 -12.69
C PHE A 27 20.48 -16.57 -13.25
N ALA A 28 20.41 -17.80 -12.77
CA ALA A 28 19.50 -18.17 -11.69
C ALA A 28 18.04 -17.92 -12.06
N HIS A 29 17.43 -18.97 -12.57
CA HIS A 29 15.99 -19.17 -12.73
C HIS A 29 15.18 -18.54 -11.58
N PRO A 30 14.13 -17.76 -11.85
CA PRO A 30 13.14 -17.49 -10.82
C PRO A 30 12.41 -18.80 -10.55
N LEU A 31 12.67 -19.38 -9.39
CA LEU A 31 11.77 -20.36 -8.78
C LEU A 31 10.39 -19.70 -8.71
N GLY A 32 9.39 -20.33 -9.33
CA GLY A 32 8.04 -19.81 -9.49
C GLY A 32 7.41 -19.48 -8.15
N ALA A 33 7.47 -18.19 -7.78
CA ALA A 33 6.66 -17.60 -6.74
C ALA A 33 5.42 -17.00 -7.43
N ASN A 34 4.30 -17.72 -7.32
CA ASN A 34 2.92 -17.27 -7.46
C ASN A 34 2.70 -15.95 -8.24
N SER A 35 2.51 -16.08 -9.55
CA SER A 35 2.21 -14.98 -10.49
C SER A 35 0.94 -14.20 -10.17
N ASN A 36 0.02 -14.77 -9.38
CA ASN A 36 -1.26 -14.13 -9.08
C ASN A 36 -1.13 -12.91 -8.15
N ALA A 37 -0.17 -12.90 -7.21
CA ALA A 37 -0.01 -11.78 -6.29
C ALA A 37 0.61 -10.53 -6.96
N GLN A 38 1.44 -10.71 -7.99
CA GLN A 38 1.99 -9.60 -8.76
C GLN A 38 0.99 -9.02 -9.77
N GLN A 39 0.03 -9.82 -10.25
CA GLN A 39 -0.97 -9.38 -11.22
C GLN A 39 -2.01 -8.44 -10.60
N ILE A 40 -2.40 -8.67 -9.35
CA ILE A 40 -3.35 -7.79 -8.63
C ILE A 40 -2.69 -6.46 -8.25
N ARG A 41 -1.36 -6.45 -8.05
CA ARG A 41 -0.56 -5.25 -7.70
C ARG A 41 -0.33 -4.27 -8.86
N LYS A 42 -0.90 -4.53 -10.04
CA LYS A 42 -0.81 -3.66 -11.22
C LYS A 42 -2.18 -3.32 -11.81
N GLN A 43 -3.27 -3.64 -11.10
CA GLN A 43 -4.60 -3.27 -11.56
C GLN A 43 -4.89 -1.84 -11.12
N THR A 44 -5.03 -0.95 -12.09
CA THR A 44 -5.64 0.36 -11.85
C THR A 44 -7.07 0.14 -11.38
N PHE A 45 -7.39 0.60 -10.17
CA PHE A 45 -8.75 0.51 -9.65
C PHE A 45 -9.62 1.51 -10.41
N GLN A 46 -10.63 0.99 -11.09
CA GLN A 46 -11.59 1.83 -11.79
C GLN A 46 -12.83 1.99 -10.89
N PRO A 47 -13.27 3.23 -10.62
CA PRO A 47 -14.49 3.46 -9.86
C PRO A 47 -15.65 2.79 -10.57
N LYS A 48 -16.47 2.06 -9.79
CA LYS A 48 -17.67 1.41 -10.28
C LYS A 48 -18.88 2.06 -9.63
N ASN A 49 -19.99 2.09 -10.37
CA ASN A 49 -21.25 2.42 -9.73
C ASN A 49 -21.77 1.22 -8.93
N LEU A 50 -22.66 1.53 -7.99
CA LEU A 50 -23.29 0.56 -7.13
C LEU A 50 -23.98 -0.59 -7.89
N GLN A 51 -24.65 -0.31 -9.02
CA GLN A 51 -25.34 -1.36 -9.78
C GLN A 51 -24.36 -2.38 -10.37
N GLN A 52 -23.21 -1.93 -10.87
CA GLN A 52 -22.18 -2.81 -11.43
C GLN A 52 -21.58 -3.74 -10.36
N LEU A 53 -21.38 -3.24 -9.14
CA LEU A 53 -20.84 -4.04 -8.04
C LEU A 53 -21.84 -5.07 -7.50
N ILE A 54 -23.14 -4.73 -7.47
CA ILE A 54 -24.20 -5.70 -7.15
C ILE A 54 -24.23 -6.82 -8.18
N GLN A 55 -24.20 -6.46 -9.48
CA GLN A 55 -24.23 -7.44 -10.57
C GLN A 55 -23.00 -8.36 -10.58
N SER A 56 -21.85 -7.87 -10.13
CA SER A 56 -20.61 -8.65 -10.07
C SER A 56 -20.37 -9.36 -8.74
N HIS A 57 -21.27 -9.23 -7.75
CA HIS A 57 -21.08 -9.75 -6.39
C HIS A 57 -19.76 -9.31 -5.73
N GLN A 58 -19.34 -8.06 -5.98
CA GLN A 58 -18.07 -7.51 -5.49
C GLN A 58 -18.19 -6.63 -4.25
N LEU A 59 -19.37 -6.53 -3.64
CA LEU A 59 -19.51 -5.83 -2.36
C LEU A 59 -19.10 -6.75 -1.21
N ALA A 60 -18.44 -6.21 -0.19
CA ALA A 60 -18.21 -6.94 1.05
C ALA A 60 -19.55 -7.40 1.64
N SER A 61 -19.58 -8.56 2.29
CA SER A 61 -20.81 -9.18 2.82
C SER A 61 -21.52 -8.33 3.86
N THR A 62 -20.80 -7.38 4.47
CA THR A 62 -21.30 -6.40 5.44
C THR A 62 -22.03 -5.22 4.79
N VAL A 63 -21.90 -5.01 3.47
CA VAL A 63 -22.47 -3.86 2.78
C VAL A 63 -23.94 -4.09 2.45
N GLN A 64 -24.83 -3.37 3.14
CA GLN A 64 -26.25 -3.31 2.81
C GLN A 64 -26.53 -2.20 1.81
N VAL A 65 -27.14 -2.56 0.67
CA VAL A 65 -27.49 -1.59 -0.38
C VAL A 65 -28.99 -1.32 -0.37
N LEU A 66 -29.37 -0.08 -0.07
CA LEU A 66 -30.74 0.39 -0.19
C LEU A 66 -31.03 0.77 -1.65
N SER A 67 -32.06 0.17 -2.24
CA SER A 67 -32.48 0.41 -3.62
C SER A 67 -32.97 1.83 -3.89
N SER A 68 -33.19 2.65 -2.85
CA SER A 68 -33.60 4.05 -2.93
C SER A 68 -32.43 5.06 -2.91
N GLN A 69 -31.18 4.60 -2.75
CA GLN A 69 -30.01 5.49 -2.72
C GLN A 69 -29.71 6.00 -4.15
N PRO A 70 -29.41 7.29 -4.35
CA PRO A 70 -28.85 7.78 -5.62
C PRO A 70 -27.61 6.99 -6.05
N PRO A 71 -27.19 7.04 -7.33
CA PRO A 71 -25.97 6.39 -7.77
C PRO A 71 -24.79 6.86 -6.92
N SER A 72 -24.23 5.96 -6.13
CA SER A 72 -22.98 6.19 -5.39
C SER A 72 -21.83 5.60 -6.21
N VAL A 73 -20.76 6.37 -6.34
CA VAL A 73 -19.47 5.84 -6.74
C VAL A 73 -18.96 5.00 -5.57
N ILE A 74 -18.54 3.77 -5.87
CA ILE A 74 -17.86 2.92 -4.91
C ILE A 74 -16.51 2.54 -5.48
N VAL A 75 -15.48 2.77 -4.68
CA VAL A 75 -14.13 2.30 -4.93
C VAL A 75 -13.80 1.24 -3.90
N GLN A 76 -13.26 0.12 -4.37
CA GLN A 76 -12.83 -0.96 -3.50
C GLN A 76 -11.46 -1.46 -3.94
N PHE A 77 -10.54 -1.56 -3.00
CA PHE A 77 -9.19 -2.06 -3.25
C PHE A 77 -8.68 -2.89 -2.07
N PRO A 78 -7.80 -3.87 -2.32
CA PRO A 78 -7.25 -4.73 -1.30
C PRO A 78 -6.10 -4.06 -0.55
N LEU A 79 -5.93 -4.45 0.71
CA LEU A 79 -4.70 -4.26 1.47
C LEU A 79 -3.97 -5.59 1.61
N PHE A 80 -2.65 -5.52 1.54
CA PHE A 80 -1.75 -6.66 1.64
C PHE A 80 -0.80 -6.51 2.82
N PRO A 81 -0.36 -7.63 3.41
CA PRO A 81 0.59 -7.60 4.50
C PRO A 81 1.95 -7.09 3.99
N SER A 82 2.47 -6.06 4.66
CA SER A 82 3.81 -5.53 4.46
C SER A 82 4.75 -6.03 5.55
N GLY A 83 4.87 -5.31 6.67
CA GLY A 83 5.78 -5.64 7.77
C GLY A 83 5.40 -6.93 8.51
N ILE A 84 4.13 -7.33 8.46
CA ILE A 84 3.65 -8.55 9.13
C ILE A 84 3.73 -9.81 8.25
N LYS A 85 4.04 -9.69 6.95
CA LYS A 85 3.88 -10.78 5.96
C LYS A 85 4.55 -12.10 6.35
N LYS A 86 5.70 -12.04 7.02
CA LYS A 86 6.43 -13.24 7.46
C LYS A 86 5.69 -14.00 8.56
N THR A 87 5.07 -13.26 9.49
CA THR A 87 4.42 -13.82 10.69
C THR A 87 2.93 -14.09 10.42
N PHE A 88 2.28 -13.25 9.63
CA PHE A 88 0.87 -13.31 9.24
C PHE A 88 0.74 -13.33 7.72
N PRO A 89 1.13 -14.44 7.04
CA PRO A 89 1.15 -14.51 5.58
C PRO A 89 -0.25 -14.50 4.95
N ASN A 90 -1.28 -14.84 5.73
CA ASN A 90 -2.67 -14.88 5.28
C ASN A 90 -3.47 -13.61 5.67
N ALA A 91 -2.83 -12.65 6.36
CA ALA A 91 -3.46 -11.37 6.64
C ALA A 91 -3.92 -10.73 5.33
N SER A 92 -5.13 -10.19 5.32
CA SER A 92 -5.70 -9.51 4.18
C SER A 92 -6.63 -8.41 4.63
N GLY A 93 -6.82 -7.40 3.81
CA GLY A 93 -7.83 -6.39 4.04
C GLY A 93 -8.48 -5.91 2.77
N VAL A 94 -9.62 -5.24 2.92
CA VAL A 94 -10.36 -4.60 1.84
C VAL A 94 -10.77 -3.22 2.33
N VAL A 95 -10.46 -2.20 1.54
CA VAL A 95 -10.98 -0.85 1.74
C VAL A 95 -12.15 -0.65 0.80
N THR A 96 -13.26 -0.16 1.32
CA THR A 96 -14.44 0.24 0.56
C THR A 96 -14.72 1.72 0.83
N ILE A 97 -14.70 2.53 -0.22
CA ILE A 97 -15.06 3.95 -0.17
C ILE A 97 -16.37 4.12 -0.92
N VAL A 98 -17.38 4.63 -0.23
CA VAL A 98 -18.67 5.01 -0.81
C VAL A 98 -18.72 6.53 -0.87
N GLN A 99 -18.73 7.07 -2.08
CA GLN A 99 -18.79 8.51 -2.27
C GLN A 99 -20.09 9.09 -1.70
N GLY A 100 -19.96 10.16 -0.91
CA GLY A 100 -21.10 10.92 -0.42
C GLY A 100 -21.87 11.55 -1.58
N ASN A 101 -23.20 11.63 -1.48
CA ASN A 101 -23.97 12.39 -2.47
C ASN A 101 -23.71 13.90 -2.22
N PRO A 102 -23.06 14.62 -3.14
CA PRO A 102 -22.65 16.01 -2.92
C PRO A 102 -23.81 16.99 -2.71
N ALA A 103 -25.06 16.60 -3.03
CA ALA A 103 -26.25 17.38 -2.72
C ALA A 103 -26.68 17.33 -1.24
N ILE A 104 -26.22 16.33 -0.48
CA ILE A 104 -26.68 16.04 0.90
C ILE A 104 -25.56 15.70 1.89
N SER A 105 -24.42 15.20 1.43
CA SER A 105 -23.25 14.84 2.24
C SER A 105 -21.98 15.23 1.50
N LEU A 106 -21.15 16.03 2.14
CA LEU A 106 -19.86 16.46 1.60
C LEU A 106 -18.71 15.51 1.98
N PHE A 107 -19.04 14.39 2.65
CA PHE A 107 -18.08 13.39 3.11
C PHE A 107 -18.41 12.02 2.52
N ASP A 108 -17.36 11.25 2.28
CA ASP A 108 -17.37 9.87 1.85
C ASP A 108 -17.40 8.94 3.07
N THR A 109 -17.98 7.75 2.92
CA THR A 109 -17.90 6.70 3.96
C THR A 109 -16.81 5.72 3.58
N VAL A 110 -15.85 5.53 4.48
CA VAL A 110 -14.71 4.63 4.30
C VAL A 110 -14.87 3.49 5.28
N THR A 111 -14.81 2.26 4.79
CA THR A 111 -14.75 1.06 5.61
C THR A 111 -13.47 0.31 5.30
N VAL A 112 -12.73 -0.06 6.34
CA VAL A 112 -11.55 -0.92 6.25
C VAL A 112 -11.87 -2.21 6.98
N ASP A 113 -11.99 -3.31 6.26
CA ASP A 113 -12.19 -4.64 6.81
C ASP A 113 -10.88 -5.41 6.72
N VAL A 114 -10.47 -6.10 7.79
CA VAL A 114 -9.27 -6.95 7.81
C VAL A 114 -9.58 -8.32 8.40
N THR A 115 -8.83 -9.32 7.95
CA THR A 115 -8.92 -10.70 8.44
C THR A 115 -7.54 -11.32 8.59
N HIS A 116 -7.43 -12.32 9.48
CA HIS A 116 -6.18 -13.04 9.76
C HIS A 116 -5.01 -12.13 10.17
N MET A 117 -5.33 -10.98 10.76
CA MET A 117 -4.36 -10.05 11.33
C MET A 117 -3.87 -10.56 12.69
N PRO A 118 -2.81 -9.95 13.27
CA PRO A 118 -2.51 -10.15 14.68
C PRO A 118 -3.76 -9.92 15.54
N PRO A 119 -4.16 -10.87 16.41
CA PRO A 119 -5.33 -10.73 17.26
C PRO A 119 -5.09 -9.73 18.39
N ASP A 120 -6.17 -9.12 18.92
CA ASP A 120 -6.16 -8.17 20.05
C ASP A 120 -5.06 -7.09 19.87
N THR A 121 -5.09 -6.43 18.72
CA THR A 121 -4.06 -5.47 18.33
C THR A 121 -4.68 -4.26 17.65
N THR A 122 -4.27 -3.07 18.10
CA THR A 122 -4.67 -1.82 17.46
C THR A 122 -3.69 -1.41 16.36
N PHE A 123 -4.26 -0.97 15.25
CA PHE A 123 -3.56 -0.41 14.11
C PHE A 123 -4.09 0.97 13.79
N THR A 124 -3.21 1.88 13.42
CA THR A 124 -3.54 3.23 12.95
C THR A 124 -3.61 3.24 11.42
N ILE A 125 -4.61 3.93 10.87
CA ILE A 125 -4.92 3.99 9.45
C ILE A 125 -4.55 5.37 8.92
N PHE A 126 -3.81 5.39 7.81
CA PHE A 126 -3.41 6.62 7.14
C PHE A 126 -3.79 6.61 5.66
N PHE A 127 -4.28 7.75 5.16
CA PHE A 127 -4.15 8.08 3.74
C PHE A 127 -2.74 8.60 3.47
N ILE A 128 -2.12 8.13 2.38
CA ILE A 128 -0.72 8.40 2.06
C ILE A 128 -0.57 8.76 0.57
N GLU A 129 0.43 9.59 0.25
CA GLU A 129 0.72 9.99 -1.14
C GLU A 129 1.31 8.83 -1.96
N LEU A 130 2.19 8.02 -1.35
CA LEU A 130 2.87 6.92 -2.03
C LEU A 130 2.69 5.64 -1.22
N ALA A 131 2.29 4.54 -1.88
CA ALA A 131 2.11 3.25 -1.22
C ALA A 131 3.40 2.68 -0.58
N SER A 132 4.56 3.14 -1.05
CA SER A 132 5.89 2.64 -0.66
C SER A 132 6.79 3.77 -0.15
N LYS A 133 7.80 3.42 0.65
CA LYS A 133 8.75 4.38 1.19
C LYS A 133 9.55 5.08 0.07
N PRO A 134 9.83 6.40 0.19
CA PRO A 134 9.29 7.32 1.20
C PRO A 134 7.81 7.63 0.92
N PHE A 135 6.94 7.51 1.93
CA PHE A 135 5.47 7.55 1.76
C PHE A 135 4.88 8.93 1.38
N GLY A 136 5.72 9.97 1.29
CA GLY A 136 5.28 11.32 0.97
C GLY A 136 4.47 11.97 2.10
N HIS A 137 3.43 12.71 1.71
CA HIS A 137 2.45 13.31 2.62
C HIS A 137 1.50 12.24 3.18
N VAL A 138 1.04 12.42 4.42
CA VAL A 138 0.16 11.46 5.10
C VAL A 138 -0.86 12.16 5.99
N GLU A 139 -2.03 11.53 6.14
CA GLU A 139 -3.10 11.96 7.05
C GLU A 139 -3.55 10.77 7.91
N TYR A 140 -3.59 10.96 9.24
CA TYR A 140 -4.14 9.97 10.17
C TYR A 140 -5.67 10.10 10.20
N VAL A 141 -6.38 9.01 9.88
CA VAL A 141 -7.84 9.06 9.68
C VAL A 141 -8.65 8.20 10.64
N ALA A 142 -8.11 7.09 11.14
CA ALA A 142 -8.84 6.18 12.03
C ALA A 142 -7.92 5.16 12.70
N ASP A 143 -8.41 4.52 13.75
CA ASP A 143 -7.85 3.28 14.31
C ASP A 143 -8.73 2.08 13.97
N LEU A 144 -8.11 0.92 13.88
CA LEU A 144 -8.77 -0.38 13.79
C LEU A 144 -8.18 -1.30 14.85
N HIS A 145 -9.05 -1.87 15.68
CA HIS A 145 -8.66 -2.89 16.66
C HIS A 145 -9.16 -4.26 16.20
N THR A 146 -8.26 -5.24 16.15
CA THR A 146 -8.59 -6.61 15.77
C THR A 146 -9.10 -7.39 16.97
N GLN A 147 -10.08 -8.25 16.73
CA GLN A 147 -10.63 -9.18 17.71
C GLN A 147 -9.67 -10.36 17.96
N ASP A 148 -10.02 -11.22 18.91
CA ASP A 148 -9.23 -12.41 19.30
C ASP A 148 -9.01 -13.40 18.15
N ASN A 149 -9.85 -13.37 17.10
CA ASN A 149 -9.71 -14.22 15.91
C ASN A 149 -8.88 -13.57 14.79
N GLY A 150 -8.40 -12.33 14.98
CA GLY A 150 -7.64 -11.58 13.98
C GLY A 150 -8.48 -10.86 12.93
N ASP A 151 -9.81 -10.82 13.09
CA ASP A 151 -10.69 -10.00 12.25
C ASP A 151 -10.91 -8.63 12.88
N GLY A 152 -11.16 -7.62 12.07
CA GLY A 152 -11.52 -6.30 12.57
C GLY A 152 -12.04 -5.39 11.47
N ASP A 153 -12.78 -4.36 11.86
CA ASP A 153 -13.32 -3.37 10.95
C ASP A 153 -13.22 -1.96 11.56
N ALA A 154 -13.13 -0.97 10.69
CA ALA A 154 -13.26 0.43 11.05
C ALA A 154 -14.06 1.16 9.95
N THR A 155 -15.13 1.85 10.36
CA THR A 155 -15.91 2.72 9.47
C THR A 155 -15.83 4.17 9.96
N PHE A 156 -15.49 5.08 9.05
CA PHE A 156 -15.37 6.50 9.34
C PHE A 156 -15.82 7.36 8.15
N GLN A 157 -16.03 8.65 8.40
CA GLN A 157 -16.35 9.64 7.37
C GLN A 157 -15.13 10.50 7.10
N ALA A 158 -14.78 10.66 5.83
CA ALA A 158 -13.66 11.48 5.40
C ALA A 158 -13.96 12.10 4.03
N ILE A 159 -13.25 13.17 3.67
CA ILE A 159 -13.20 13.60 2.27
C ILE A 159 -12.07 12.79 1.64
N THR A 160 -12.35 11.88 0.70
CA THR A 160 -11.30 11.07 0.06
C THR A 160 -10.99 11.57 -1.33
N PHE A 161 -11.99 11.62 -2.21
CA PHE A 161 -11.81 12.00 -3.63
C PHE A 161 -11.43 13.46 -3.87
N GLY A 162 -11.52 14.28 -2.83
CA GLY A 162 -11.11 15.68 -2.85
C GLY A 162 -10.03 16.02 -1.83
N ALA A 163 -9.48 15.04 -1.11
CA ALA A 163 -8.42 15.30 -0.14
C ALA A 163 -7.11 15.62 -0.85
N PHE A 164 -6.42 16.63 -0.34
CA PHE A 164 -5.08 16.98 -0.78
C PHE A 164 -4.28 17.56 0.40
N ALA A 165 -2.99 17.29 0.41
CA ALA A 165 -2.02 17.97 1.25
C ALA A 165 -1.55 19.25 0.53
N ALA A 166 -1.83 20.42 1.09
CA ALA A 166 -1.38 21.68 0.53
C ALA A 166 0.13 21.91 0.78
N ASP A 167 0.90 22.24 -0.27
CA ASP A 167 2.28 22.69 -0.13
C ASP A 167 2.44 24.17 -0.53
N ALA A 168 2.31 25.05 0.46
CA ALA A 168 2.48 26.49 0.24
C ALA A 168 3.95 26.92 0.02
N ARG A 169 4.94 26.01 0.16
CA ARG A 169 6.35 26.34 -0.10
C ARG A 169 6.64 26.47 -1.58
N ASN A 170 5.84 25.82 -2.44
CA ASN A 170 5.94 25.87 -3.89
C ASN A 170 4.55 26.07 -4.54
N PRO A 171 3.94 27.27 -4.47
CA PRO A 171 2.63 27.52 -5.06
C PRO A 171 2.60 27.26 -6.57
N GLY A 172 1.52 26.66 -7.08
CA GLY A 172 1.28 26.45 -8.51
C GLY A 172 2.07 25.31 -9.19
N THR A 173 2.82 24.51 -8.43
CA THR A 173 3.60 23.37 -8.97
C THR A 173 2.92 22.02 -8.85
N SER A 174 1.65 21.98 -8.42
CA SER A 174 0.92 20.71 -8.35
C SER A 174 0.50 20.23 -9.73
N GLN A 175 0.45 18.91 -9.88
CA GLN A 175 -0.18 18.27 -11.03
C GLN A 175 -1.70 18.18 -10.88
N ASP A 176 -2.22 18.36 -9.66
CA ASP A 176 -3.63 18.53 -9.37
C ASP A 176 -4.03 20.00 -9.59
N GLN A 177 -5.16 20.24 -10.23
CA GLN A 177 -5.59 21.59 -10.60
C GLN A 177 -6.44 22.26 -9.51
N SER A 178 -6.11 22.09 -8.22
CA SER A 178 -6.90 22.58 -7.08
C SER A 178 -6.64 24.06 -6.70
N GLY A 179 -6.30 24.92 -7.66
CA GLY A 179 -6.17 26.38 -7.48
C GLY A 179 -4.73 26.90 -7.46
N LEU A 180 -4.47 28.00 -6.74
CA LEU A 180 -3.13 28.62 -6.65
C LEU A 180 -2.20 27.93 -5.64
N ALA A 181 -2.75 27.15 -4.70
CA ALA A 181 -1.98 26.23 -3.87
C ALA A 181 -1.71 24.95 -4.66
N SER A 182 -0.51 24.40 -4.55
CA SER A 182 -0.24 23.05 -5.03
C SER A 182 -0.78 22.04 -4.01
N GLY A 183 -1.61 21.08 -4.44
CA GLY A 183 -2.15 20.01 -3.60
C GLY A 183 -1.61 18.64 -3.98
N THR A 184 -1.25 17.82 -3.00
CA THR A 184 -0.84 16.43 -3.25
C THR A 184 -1.95 15.49 -2.79
N GLN A 185 -2.52 14.71 -3.70
CA GLN A 185 -3.57 13.76 -3.35
C GLN A 185 -2.98 12.64 -2.47
N LEU A 186 -3.80 12.13 -1.56
CA LEU A 186 -3.45 11.02 -0.68
C LEU A 186 -4.20 9.76 -1.12
N GLU A 187 -3.87 9.26 -2.31
CA GLU A 187 -4.65 8.25 -3.06
C GLU A 187 -4.24 6.81 -2.72
N HIS A 188 -3.56 6.61 -1.61
CA HIS A 188 -3.13 5.31 -1.10
C HIS A 188 -3.51 5.17 0.37
N LEU A 189 -3.54 3.93 0.87
CA LEU A 189 -3.83 3.63 2.26
C LEU A 189 -2.78 2.67 2.86
N GLY A 190 -2.36 2.98 4.08
CA GLY A 190 -1.52 2.09 4.88
C GLY A 190 -2.01 1.96 6.31
N MET A 191 -1.64 0.85 6.94
CA MET A 191 -1.90 0.60 8.36
C MET A 191 -0.58 0.37 9.10
N TRP A 192 -0.43 0.95 10.28
CA TRP A 192 0.73 0.78 11.16
C TRP A 192 0.29 0.19 12.49
N PHE A 193 1.17 -0.53 13.18
CA PHE A 193 0.92 -0.81 14.59
C PHE A 193 0.85 0.51 15.36
N SER A 194 -0.18 0.72 16.17
CA SER A 194 -0.25 1.89 17.06
C SER A 194 0.80 1.85 18.18
N SER A 195 1.31 0.64 18.49
CA SER A 195 2.24 0.40 19.58
C SER A 195 3.49 -0.35 19.12
N LEU A 196 4.66 0.22 19.40
CA LEU A 196 5.95 -0.40 19.18
C LEU A 196 6.09 -1.64 20.07
N GLN A 197 5.58 -1.59 21.30
CA GLN A 197 5.65 -2.73 22.22
C GLN A 197 4.83 -3.90 21.67
N ASP A 198 3.64 -3.63 21.12
CA ASP A 198 2.84 -4.67 20.48
C ASP A 198 3.51 -5.20 19.23
N ALA A 199 4.06 -4.33 18.38
CA ALA A 199 4.82 -4.77 17.22
C ALA A 199 6.00 -5.69 17.61
N GLN A 200 6.78 -5.31 18.62
CA GLN A 200 7.91 -6.12 19.11
C GLN A 200 7.46 -7.48 19.65
N ARG A 201 6.36 -7.51 20.40
CA ARG A 201 5.76 -8.75 20.93
C ARG A 201 5.25 -9.65 19.80
N ILE A 202 4.44 -9.09 18.91
CA ILE A 202 3.74 -9.81 17.84
C ILE A 202 4.70 -10.32 16.78
N LEU A 203 5.70 -9.52 16.42
CA LEU A 203 6.72 -9.90 15.44
C LEU A 203 7.89 -10.67 16.07
N ASN A 204 7.88 -10.83 17.39
CA ASN A 204 8.96 -11.44 18.18
C ASN A 204 10.33 -10.83 17.84
N ASP A 205 10.39 -9.49 17.79
CA ASP A 205 11.58 -8.73 17.42
C ASP A 205 11.70 -7.48 18.31
N THR A 206 12.51 -7.58 19.35
CA THR A 206 12.78 -6.47 20.28
C THR A 206 13.71 -5.39 19.71
N THR A 207 14.25 -5.58 18.50
CA THR A 207 15.15 -4.63 17.85
C THR A 207 14.42 -3.56 17.05
N LEU A 208 13.13 -3.77 16.77
CA LEU A 208 12.28 -2.81 16.06
C LEU A 208 12.36 -1.42 16.69
N LYS A 209 12.34 -0.41 15.82
CA LYS A 209 12.34 0.99 16.18
C LYS A 209 10.99 1.61 15.88
N GLY A 210 10.62 2.56 16.72
CA GLY A 210 9.39 3.30 16.61
C GLY A 210 9.32 4.15 15.35
N THR A 211 8.10 4.41 14.89
CA THR A 211 7.81 5.25 13.72
C THR A 211 6.87 6.38 14.09
N PRO A 212 6.82 7.48 13.30
CA PRO A 212 5.93 8.61 13.60
C PRO A 212 4.46 8.35 13.22
N PHE A 213 4.11 7.14 12.80
CA PHE A 213 2.78 6.78 12.28
C PHE A 213 1.79 6.41 13.38
N ASP A 214 1.79 7.21 14.45
CA ASP A 214 0.74 7.31 15.45
C ASP A 214 0.98 8.62 16.23
N GLY A 215 -0.10 9.37 16.47
CA GLY A 215 -0.04 10.65 17.17
C GLY A 215 -0.01 10.43 18.69
N GLY A 216 1.00 10.94 19.39
CA GLY A 216 1.06 10.72 20.84
C GLY A 216 2.41 10.94 21.52
N ASN A 217 2.47 10.52 22.78
CA ASN A 217 3.61 10.68 23.67
C ASN A 217 3.96 9.33 24.32
N PRO A 218 5.21 8.85 24.27
CA PRO A 218 6.38 9.50 23.65
C PRO A 218 6.30 9.58 22.11
N PRO A 219 7.03 10.51 21.47
CA PRO A 219 7.19 10.47 20.02
C PRO A 219 7.73 9.11 19.57
N LEU A 220 7.35 8.69 18.36
CA LEU A 220 7.76 7.42 17.77
C LEU A 220 7.30 6.19 18.58
N HIS A 221 6.09 6.19 19.12
CA HIS A 221 5.56 5.02 19.84
C HIS A 221 4.87 4.01 18.92
N ALA A 222 4.65 4.32 17.64
CA ALA A 222 4.09 3.39 16.66
C ALA A 222 5.09 2.33 16.20
N GLY A 223 4.63 1.15 15.81
CA GLY A 223 5.47 0.13 15.18
C GLY A 223 5.65 0.32 13.66
N PRO A 224 6.15 -0.69 12.94
CA PRO A 224 6.28 -0.64 11.47
C PRO A 224 4.91 -0.70 10.78
N GLN A 225 4.90 -0.42 9.48
CA GLN A 225 3.71 -0.62 8.64
C GLN A 225 3.32 -2.10 8.65
N ALA A 226 2.06 -2.38 8.95
CA ALA A 226 1.49 -3.72 8.94
C ALA A 226 0.86 -4.06 7.57
N MET A 227 0.07 -3.14 7.00
CA MET A 227 -0.65 -3.34 5.74
C MET A 227 -0.43 -2.16 4.78
N THR A 228 -0.51 -2.42 3.47
CA THR A 228 -0.40 -1.43 2.39
C THR A 228 -1.25 -1.87 1.20
N ASP A 229 -1.82 -0.95 0.43
CA ASP A 229 -2.37 -1.29 -0.89
C ASP A 229 -1.26 -1.74 -1.86
N GLY A 230 -0.02 -1.28 -1.64
CA GLY A 230 1.18 -1.63 -2.38
C GLY A 230 1.19 -1.22 -3.85
N GLN A 231 0.19 -0.49 -4.34
CA GLN A 231 0.04 -0.12 -5.74
C GLN A 231 1.03 1.00 -6.12
N THR A 232 1.38 1.08 -7.40
CA THR A 232 2.19 2.21 -7.92
C THR A 232 1.29 3.33 -8.44
N ASP A 233 0.14 2.96 -8.99
CA ASP A 233 -0.87 3.91 -9.45
C ASP A 233 -1.84 4.23 -8.30
N PRO A 234 -2.44 5.44 -8.30
CA PRO A 234 -3.52 5.81 -7.39
C PRO A 234 -4.64 4.77 -7.30
N VAL A 235 -5.18 4.56 -6.10
CA VAL A 235 -6.28 3.60 -5.89
C VAL A 235 -7.66 4.25 -5.73
N PHE A 236 -7.76 5.56 -5.54
CA PHE A 236 -9.01 6.34 -5.57
C PHE A 236 -8.78 7.79 -5.96
#